data_AF-A0A6L8DKW6-F1
#
_entry.id   AF-A0A6L8DKW6-F1
#
_cell.length_a   1.000
_cell.length_b   1.000
_cell.length_c   1.000
_cell.angle_alpha   90.00
_cell.angle_beta   90.00
_cell.angle_gamma   90.00
#
_symmetry.space_group_name_H-M   'P 1'
#
loop_
_entity.id
_entity.type
_entity.pdbx_description
1 polymer ?
#
loop_
_entity_poly.entity_id
_entity_poly.type
_entity_poly.pdbx_seq_one_letter_code
_entity_poly.pdbx_strand_id
1 'polypeptide(L)'
;MVPVDINEARQYLDQIRSGEADDEVSRSVKEHLERCADLREEAAFVEKLAVESPKLKMTAPAGIEEEVMIRITDKYDVIDTDFGTAHVAFTPRGISAVKLDVDEDGAFESYYADRLGRPTVRGSLPESYADAVRRAIKGEKNTQPPVTLEGLTEFEKTVLEHLARIPTGEVRPYAWLAREVGRPKAIRAVGTVMARNPVPFLMPCHRLVPSTGGVGNYYYGPEMKWTLLEREGIPREDLANWKQRGVRFIGSRTTGIYCYPTCRDARRVQPQHRLEFSCTEEAVDGGYRPCKHCRPLSV
;
A
#
# COMPACT_ATOMS: atom_id res chain seq x y z
N MET A 1 45.86 10.04 -22.63
CA MET A 1 45.83 9.28 -21.37
C MET A 1 45.40 10.23 -20.28
N VAL A 2 44.16 10.09 -19.81
CA VAL A 2 43.67 10.91 -18.71
C VAL A 2 44.21 10.28 -17.43
N PRO A 3 45.02 10.99 -16.62
CA PRO A 3 45.49 10.49 -15.35
C PRO A 3 44.28 10.38 -14.43
N VAL A 4 44.00 9.16 -14.00
CA VAL A 4 43.02 8.87 -12.97
C VAL A 4 43.54 9.53 -11.69
N ASP A 5 42.85 10.54 -11.16
CA ASP A 5 43.15 11.11 -9.84
C ASP A 5 42.94 10.02 -8.77
N ILE A 6 43.56 10.15 -7.61
CA ILE A 6 43.52 9.15 -6.53
C ILE A 6 42.09 8.71 -6.19
N ASN A 7 41.11 9.63 -6.28
CA ASN A 7 39.70 9.33 -6.01
C ASN A 7 39.03 8.49 -7.09
N GLU A 8 39.39 8.68 -8.37
CA GLU A 8 38.92 7.83 -9.45
C GLU A 8 39.59 6.45 -9.36
N ALA A 9 40.88 6.39 -8.99
CA ALA A 9 41.63 5.14 -8.91
C ALA A 9 41.08 4.23 -7.79
N ARG A 10 40.69 4.83 -6.66
CA ARG A 10 40.00 4.17 -5.54
C ARG A 10 38.72 3.45 -5.97
N GLN A 11 37.93 4.04 -6.87
CA GLN A 11 36.65 3.48 -7.30
C GLN A 11 36.81 2.18 -8.10
N TYR A 12 37.98 1.97 -8.71
CA TYR A 12 38.26 0.80 -9.56
C TYR A 12 39.03 -0.32 -8.85
N LEU A 13 39.52 -0.12 -7.62
CA LEU A 13 40.29 -1.15 -6.88
C LEU A 13 39.51 -2.47 -6.71
N ASP A 14 38.21 -2.38 -6.43
CA ASP A 14 37.36 -3.57 -6.24
C ASP A 14 37.12 -4.32 -7.56
N GLN A 15 36.89 -3.59 -8.65
CA GLN A 15 36.69 -4.12 -10.00
C GLN A 15 37.97 -4.78 -10.55
N ILE A 16 39.14 -4.21 -10.27
CA ILE A 16 40.43 -4.80 -10.64
C ILE A 16 40.64 -6.11 -9.88
N ARG A 17 40.25 -6.18 -8.60
CA ARG A 17 40.33 -7.39 -7.79
C ARG A 17 39.34 -8.47 -8.25
N SER A 18 38.10 -8.10 -8.60
CA SER A 18 37.08 -9.03 -9.10
C SER A 18 37.33 -9.48 -10.55
N GLY A 19 38.25 -8.82 -11.26
CA GLY A 19 38.53 -9.09 -12.68
C GLY A 19 37.48 -8.48 -13.63
N GLU A 20 36.68 -7.53 -13.14
CA GLU A 20 35.59 -6.87 -13.88
C GLU A 20 36.03 -5.53 -14.51
N ALA A 21 37.22 -5.03 -14.16
CA ALA A 21 37.76 -3.80 -14.71
C ALA A 21 38.29 -3.99 -16.15
N ASP A 22 38.02 -3.00 -17.00
CA ASP A 22 38.59 -2.91 -18.35
C ASP A 22 40.14 -2.90 -18.32
N ASP A 23 40.77 -3.46 -19.37
CA ASP A 23 42.23 -3.59 -19.48
C ASP A 23 42.95 -2.22 -19.46
N GLU A 24 42.35 -1.18 -20.03
CA GLU A 24 42.90 0.17 -20.05
C GLU A 24 42.84 0.82 -18.66
N VAL A 25 41.71 0.65 -17.97
CA VAL A 25 41.51 1.12 -16.58
C VAL A 25 42.47 0.39 -15.64
N SER A 26 42.57 -0.94 -15.79
CA SER A 26 43.48 -1.78 -15.01
C SER A 26 44.93 -1.35 -15.15
N ARG A 27 45.37 -1.00 -16.37
CA ARG A 27 46.73 -0.50 -16.62
C ARG A 27 46.96 0.86 -15.97
N SER A 28 46.02 1.78 -16.14
CA SER A 28 46.10 3.14 -15.58
C SER A 28 46.17 3.15 -14.05
N VAL A 29 45.34 2.33 -13.38
CA VAL A 29 45.35 2.23 -11.91
C VAL A 29 46.63 1.54 -11.40
N LYS A 30 47.16 0.53 -12.12
CA LYS A 30 48.46 -0.09 -11.79
C LYS A 30 49.61 0.91 -11.87
N GLU A 31 49.66 1.72 -12.93
CA GLU A 31 50.66 2.80 -13.06
C GLU A 31 50.52 3.85 -11.95
N HIS A 32 49.30 4.15 -11.50
CA HIS A 32 49.06 5.06 -10.38
C HIS A 32 49.52 4.46 -9.05
N LEU A 33 49.25 3.17 -8.79
CA LEU A 33 49.72 2.45 -7.60
C LEU A 33 51.24 2.50 -7.47
N GLU A 34 51.99 2.40 -8.56
CA GLU A 34 53.47 2.51 -8.52
C GLU A 34 53.96 3.87 -8.00
N ARG A 35 53.17 4.93 -8.17
CA ARG A 35 53.57 6.31 -7.86
C ARG A 35 52.93 6.88 -6.60
N CYS A 36 51.84 6.30 -6.12
CA CYS A 36 51.07 6.79 -4.97
C CYS A 36 51.24 5.87 -3.75
N ALA A 37 51.77 6.39 -2.64
CA ALA A 37 51.94 5.62 -1.41
C ALA A 37 50.59 5.34 -0.73
N ASP A 38 49.73 6.34 -0.63
CA ASP A 38 48.42 6.26 0.02
C ASP A 38 47.52 5.19 -0.63
N LEU A 39 47.46 5.19 -1.96
CA LEU A 39 46.66 4.21 -2.70
C LEU A 39 47.22 2.78 -2.57
N ARG A 40 48.54 2.64 -2.41
CA ARG A 40 49.17 1.33 -2.15
C ARG A 40 48.83 0.78 -0.78
N GLU A 41 48.83 1.62 0.25
CA GLU A 41 48.44 1.20 1.60
C GLU A 41 46.97 0.76 1.64
N GLU A 42 46.07 1.50 0.98
CA GLU A 42 44.66 1.13 0.87
C GLU A 42 44.46 -0.17 0.08
N ALA A 43 45.12 -0.33 -1.06
CA ALA A 43 45.05 -1.55 -1.85
C ALA A 43 45.55 -2.78 -1.05
N ALA A 44 46.66 -2.62 -0.31
CA ALA A 44 47.20 -3.67 0.55
C ALA A 44 46.25 -4.01 1.72
N PHE A 45 45.55 -3.02 2.28
CA PHE A 45 44.53 -3.25 3.30
C PHE A 45 43.33 -4.04 2.76
N VAL A 46 42.81 -3.67 1.57
CA VAL A 46 41.71 -4.38 0.91
C VAL A 46 42.12 -5.82 0.54
N GLU A 47 43.36 -6.02 0.06
CA GLU A 47 43.90 -7.34 -0.25
C GLU A 47 44.04 -8.20 1.02
N LYS A 48 44.52 -7.62 2.11
CA LYS A 48 44.56 -8.29 3.42
C LYS A 48 43.18 -8.73 3.89
N LEU A 49 42.17 -7.87 3.79
CA LEU A 49 40.78 -8.22 4.10
C LEU A 49 40.25 -9.35 3.21
N ALA A 50 40.59 -9.32 1.91
CA ALA A 50 40.20 -10.37 0.97
C ALA A 50 40.84 -11.73 1.31
N VAL A 51 42.08 -11.74 1.78
CA VAL A 51 42.78 -12.95 2.26
C VAL A 51 42.19 -13.47 3.58
N GLU A 52 41.70 -12.58 4.44
CA GLU A 52 41.09 -12.94 5.72
C GLU A 52 39.61 -13.33 5.60
N SER A 53 38.87 -12.80 4.63
CA SER A 53 37.43 -13.05 4.41
C SER A 53 37.04 -14.54 4.26
N PRO A 54 37.83 -15.40 3.59
CA PRO A 54 37.57 -16.84 3.57
C PRO A 54 37.53 -17.49 4.96
N LYS A 55 38.22 -16.91 5.97
CA LYS A 55 38.17 -17.37 7.37
C LYS A 55 36.87 -16.99 8.07
N LEU A 56 36.11 -16.05 7.51
CA LEU A 56 34.76 -15.69 7.93
C LEU A 56 33.68 -16.58 7.27
N LYS A 57 34.07 -17.49 6.36
CA LYS A 57 33.13 -18.48 5.82
C LYS A 57 32.66 -19.39 6.94
N MET A 58 31.37 -19.32 7.22
CA MET A 58 30.71 -20.24 8.13
C MET A 58 29.80 -21.16 7.31
N THR A 59 29.82 -22.45 7.62
CA THR A 59 28.81 -23.38 7.09
C THR A 59 27.49 -23.06 7.76
N ALA A 60 26.44 -22.81 6.98
CA ALA A 60 25.10 -22.67 7.53
C ALA A 60 24.76 -23.94 8.32
N PRO A 61 24.33 -23.83 9.60
CA PRO A 61 23.82 -24.96 10.36
C PRO A 61 22.87 -25.84 9.55
N ALA A 62 22.97 -27.16 9.71
CA ALA A 62 22.05 -28.09 9.06
C ALA A 62 20.60 -27.75 9.44
N GLY A 63 19.72 -27.67 8.45
CA GLY A 63 18.32 -27.28 8.65
C GLY A 63 18.06 -25.78 8.77
N ILE A 64 19.08 -24.89 8.69
CA ILE A 64 18.81 -23.44 8.65
C ILE A 64 17.97 -23.08 7.44
N GLU A 65 18.21 -23.69 6.27
CA GLU A 65 17.37 -23.44 5.11
C GLU A 65 15.92 -23.80 5.39
N GLU A 66 15.66 -24.94 6.04
CA GLU A 66 14.30 -25.40 6.33
C GLU A 66 13.64 -24.59 7.46
N GLU A 67 14.36 -24.24 8.52
CA GLU A 67 13.89 -23.35 9.58
C GLU A 67 13.67 -21.91 9.09
N VAL A 68 14.56 -21.41 8.23
CA VAL A 68 14.42 -20.10 7.59
C VAL A 68 13.25 -20.15 6.63
N MET A 69 13.13 -21.17 5.77
CA MET A 69 11.98 -21.39 4.89
C MET A 69 10.67 -21.45 5.67
N ILE A 70 10.58 -22.19 6.78
CA ILE A 70 9.39 -22.24 7.64
C ILE A 70 9.08 -20.88 8.30
N ARG A 71 10.11 -20.06 8.58
CA ARG A 71 9.95 -18.71 9.16
C ARG A 71 9.68 -17.61 8.13
N ILE A 72 10.06 -17.81 6.86
CA ILE A 72 9.88 -16.82 5.76
C ILE A 72 8.73 -17.18 4.81
N THR A 73 8.29 -18.43 4.79
CA THR A 73 7.19 -18.88 3.92
C THR A 73 5.90 -18.44 4.57
N ASP A 74 5.21 -17.55 3.87
CA ASP A 74 3.92 -17.07 4.31
C ASP A 74 2.92 -18.22 4.27
N LYS A 75 1.92 -18.18 5.15
CA LYS A 75 0.91 -19.24 5.23
C LYS A 75 -0.41 -18.68 4.77
N TYR A 76 -1.28 -19.53 4.27
CA TYR A 76 -2.65 -19.17 4.01
C TYR A 76 -3.62 -20.26 4.43
N ASP A 77 -4.83 -19.84 4.77
CA ASP A 77 -5.96 -20.74 4.99
C ASP A 77 -7.19 -20.23 4.21
N VAL A 78 -8.24 -21.05 4.17
CA VAL A 78 -9.50 -20.73 3.50
C VAL A 78 -10.59 -20.61 4.56
N ILE A 79 -11.39 -19.57 4.46
CA ILE A 79 -12.53 -19.34 5.34
C ILE A 79 -13.80 -19.10 4.51
N ASP A 80 -14.94 -19.53 5.04
CA ASP A 80 -16.24 -19.16 4.48
C ASP A 80 -16.61 -17.72 4.84
N THR A 81 -17.18 -17.00 3.89
CA THR A 81 -17.65 -15.63 4.04
C THR A 81 -18.99 -15.43 3.33
N ASP A 82 -19.64 -14.30 3.57
CA ASP A 82 -20.90 -13.93 2.91
C ASP A 82 -20.77 -13.76 1.38
N PHE A 83 -19.53 -13.64 0.87
CA PHE A 83 -19.22 -13.50 -0.55
C PHE A 83 -18.55 -14.75 -1.12
N GLY A 84 -18.77 -15.92 -0.52
CA GLY A 84 -18.11 -17.17 -0.92
C GLY A 84 -16.85 -17.45 -0.11
N THR A 85 -15.94 -18.25 -0.67
CA THR A 85 -14.72 -18.66 0.02
C THR A 85 -13.66 -17.57 -0.10
N ALA A 86 -12.94 -17.31 1.00
CA ALA A 86 -11.84 -16.36 1.05
C ALA A 86 -10.54 -17.08 1.40
N HIS A 87 -9.54 -16.94 0.54
CA HIS A 87 -8.16 -17.30 0.82
C HIS A 87 -7.50 -16.15 1.58
N VAL A 88 -7.00 -16.43 2.77
CA VAL A 88 -6.39 -15.42 3.65
C VAL A 88 -4.95 -15.83 3.93
N ALA A 89 -4.01 -15.07 3.39
CA ALA A 89 -2.59 -15.23 3.68
C ALA A 89 -2.16 -14.35 4.85
N PHE A 90 -1.21 -14.86 5.63
CA PHE A 90 -0.70 -14.21 6.82
C PHE A 90 0.77 -14.57 7.06
N THR A 91 1.44 -13.66 7.76
CA THR A 91 2.82 -13.78 8.23
C THR A 91 2.84 -13.59 9.75
N PRO A 92 3.99 -13.79 10.42
CA PRO A 92 4.13 -13.45 11.84
C PRO A 92 3.80 -11.99 12.18
N ARG A 93 3.80 -11.08 11.18
CA ARG A 93 3.52 -9.65 11.35
C ARG A 93 2.05 -9.28 11.10
N GLY A 94 1.25 -10.15 10.48
CA GLY A 94 -0.15 -9.87 10.20
C GLY A 94 -0.67 -10.51 8.91
N ILE A 95 -1.91 -10.17 8.57
CA ILE A 95 -2.55 -10.59 7.31
C ILE A 95 -1.87 -9.88 6.14
N SER A 96 -1.49 -10.63 5.11
CA SER A 96 -0.76 -10.13 3.93
C SER A 96 -1.59 -10.16 2.65
N ALA A 97 -2.59 -11.04 2.54
CA ALA A 97 -3.54 -11.04 1.43
C ALA A 97 -4.92 -11.62 1.81
N VAL A 98 -5.96 -11.14 1.13
CA VAL A 98 -7.32 -11.69 1.16
C VAL A 98 -7.84 -11.76 -0.29
N LYS A 99 -8.20 -12.95 -0.75
CA LYS A 99 -8.68 -13.18 -2.12
C LYS A 99 -9.95 -14.03 -2.09
N LEU A 100 -11.01 -13.55 -2.74
CA LEU A 100 -12.24 -14.32 -2.92
C LEU A 100 -12.19 -15.19 -4.18
N ASP A 101 -13.04 -16.22 -4.21
CA ASP A 101 -13.41 -17.01 -5.39
C ASP A 101 -12.19 -17.50 -6.19
N VAL A 102 -11.31 -18.23 -5.49
CA VAL A 102 -10.21 -18.94 -6.12
C VAL A 102 -10.61 -20.40 -6.27
N ASP A 103 -10.98 -20.77 -7.49
CA ASP A 103 -11.62 -22.07 -7.79
C ASP A 103 -10.64 -23.14 -8.29
N GLU A 104 -9.42 -22.74 -8.66
CA GLU A 104 -8.38 -23.62 -9.21
C GLU A 104 -7.27 -23.88 -8.19
N ASP A 105 -6.89 -25.15 -8.02
CA ASP A 105 -5.77 -25.56 -7.17
C ASP A 105 -4.47 -24.85 -7.61
N GLY A 106 -3.78 -24.21 -6.66
CA GLY A 106 -2.53 -23.48 -6.93
C GLY A 106 -2.71 -22.06 -7.48
N ALA A 107 -3.94 -21.63 -7.80
CA ALA A 107 -4.18 -20.29 -8.33
C ALA A 107 -3.94 -19.20 -7.28
N PHE A 108 -4.21 -19.47 -6.00
CA PHE A 108 -3.93 -18.51 -4.93
C PHE A 108 -2.42 -18.34 -4.70
N GLU A 109 -1.66 -19.44 -4.70
CA GLU A 109 -0.20 -19.43 -4.59
C GLU A 109 0.43 -18.66 -5.76
N SER A 110 -0.05 -18.90 -6.97
CA SER A 110 0.40 -18.21 -8.18
C SER A 110 0.12 -16.71 -8.11
N TYR A 111 -1.10 -16.34 -7.69
CA TYR A 111 -1.47 -14.94 -7.43
C TYR A 111 -0.58 -14.30 -6.36
N TYR A 112 -0.36 -14.99 -5.24
CA TYR A 112 0.42 -14.48 -4.12
C TYR A 112 1.88 -14.25 -4.52
N ALA A 113 2.47 -15.20 -5.26
CA ALA A 113 3.82 -15.10 -5.81
C ALA A 113 3.96 -13.94 -6.80
N ASP A 114 3.03 -13.79 -7.76
CA ASP A 114 3.03 -12.66 -8.70
C ASP A 114 2.86 -11.32 -7.98
N ARG A 115 1.93 -11.26 -7.01
CA ARG A 115 1.53 -10.01 -6.39
C ARG A 115 2.53 -9.48 -5.36
N LEU A 116 3.11 -10.38 -4.56
CA LEU A 116 3.94 -10.03 -3.41
C LEU A 116 5.39 -10.53 -3.55
N GLY A 117 5.70 -11.27 -4.61
CA GLY A 117 7.07 -11.75 -4.88
C GLY A 117 7.55 -12.82 -3.90
N ARG A 118 6.63 -13.53 -3.24
CA ARG A 118 6.93 -14.49 -2.17
C ARG A 118 6.11 -15.75 -2.33
N PRO A 119 6.64 -16.94 -1.96
CA PRO A 119 5.85 -18.15 -1.91
C PRO A 119 4.89 -18.14 -0.70
N THR A 120 3.80 -18.88 -0.82
CA THR A 120 2.88 -19.16 0.28
C THR A 120 2.46 -20.63 0.26
N VAL A 121 2.12 -21.18 1.43
CA VAL A 121 1.69 -22.58 1.58
C VAL A 121 0.47 -22.68 2.48
N ARG A 122 -0.30 -23.77 2.36
CA ARG A 122 -1.41 -24.05 3.29
C ARG A 122 -0.93 -24.07 4.74
N GLY A 123 -1.70 -23.46 5.63
CA GLY A 123 -1.49 -23.44 7.06
C GLY A 123 -2.79 -23.20 7.81
N SER A 124 -2.72 -23.13 9.14
CA SER A 124 -3.88 -22.84 9.97
C SER A 124 -3.94 -21.35 10.30
N LEU A 125 -4.97 -20.66 9.82
CA LEU A 125 -5.19 -19.24 10.10
C LEU A 125 -5.64 -19.06 11.56
N PRO A 126 -5.03 -18.13 12.33
CA PRO A 126 -5.53 -17.81 13.66
C PRO A 126 -7.00 -17.35 13.62
N GLU A 127 -7.85 -17.86 14.51
CA GLU A 127 -9.28 -17.52 14.51
C GLU A 127 -9.53 -16.01 14.68
N SER A 128 -8.65 -15.30 15.39
CA SER A 128 -8.70 -13.84 15.49
C SER A 128 -8.56 -13.13 14.14
N TYR A 129 -7.79 -13.69 13.21
CA TYR A 129 -7.65 -13.15 11.85
C TYR A 129 -8.85 -13.53 10.97
N ALA A 130 -9.32 -14.77 11.10
CA ALA A 130 -10.54 -15.23 10.43
C ALA A 130 -11.75 -14.37 10.80
N ASP A 131 -11.99 -14.17 12.11
CA ASP A 131 -13.06 -13.32 12.62
C ASP A 131 -12.92 -11.88 12.12
N ALA A 132 -11.72 -11.30 12.16
CA ALA A 132 -11.50 -9.94 11.68
C ALA A 132 -11.85 -9.76 10.19
N VAL A 133 -11.51 -10.71 9.33
CA VAL A 133 -11.90 -10.69 7.91
C VAL A 133 -13.41 -10.80 7.75
N ARG A 134 -14.06 -11.75 8.44
CA ARG A 134 -15.52 -11.93 8.38
C ARG A 134 -16.27 -10.68 8.84
N ARG A 135 -15.82 -10.04 9.93
CA ARG A 135 -16.41 -8.83 10.47
C ARG A 135 -16.20 -7.61 9.57
N ALA A 136 -15.02 -7.50 8.94
CA ALA A 136 -14.76 -6.47 7.94
C ALA A 136 -15.68 -6.61 6.72
N ILE A 137 -15.92 -7.84 6.24
CA ILE A 137 -16.88 -8.13 5.17
C ILE A 137 -18.33 -7.77 5.58
N LYS A 138 -18.68 -7.93 6.85
CA LYS A 138 -19.98 -7.52 7.41
C LYS A 138 -20.10 -6.02 7.67
N GLY A 139 -19.06 -5.22 7.40
CA GLY A 139 -19.07 -3.77 7.63
C GLY A 139 -19.08 -3.39 9.12
N GLU A 140 -18.72 -4.31 10.01
CA GLU A 140 -18.75 -4.06 11.44
C GLU A 140 -17.61 -3.14 11.89
N LYS A 141 -17.85 -2.33 12.91
CA LYS A 141 -16.80 -1.53 13.57
C LYS A 141 -16.05 -2.41 14.55
N ASN A 142 -14.76 -2.68 14.32
CA ASN A 142 -13.91 -3.29 15.33
C ASN A 142 -12.42 -3.06 15.05
N THR A 143 -11.59 -3.48 16.00
CA THR A 143 -10.14 -3.31 15.98
C THR A 143 -9.55 -3.96 14.74
N GLN A 144 -8.87 -3.18 13.92
CA GLN A 144 -8.21 -3.69 12.72
C GLN A 144 -7.12 -4.68 13.16
N PRO A 145 -7.10 -5.92 12.61
CA PRO A 145 -6.04 -6.87 12.91
C PRO A 145 -4.71 -6.32 12.37
N PRO A 146 -3.56 -6.82 12.84
CA PRO A 146 -2.29 -6.57 12.19
C PRO A 146 -2.38 -6.93 10.71
N VAL A 147 -2.06 -5.97 9.85
CA VAL A 147 -1.93 -6.14 8.40
C VAL A 147 -0.49 -5.81 8.03
N THR A 148 0.15 -6.67 7.25
CA THR A 148 1.47 -6.40 6.69
C THR A 148 1.35 -6.04 5.21
N LEU A 149 2.11 -5.04 4.79
CA LEU A 149 2.19 -4.56 3.41
C LEU A 149 3.58 -4.86 2.81
N GLU A 150 4.25 -5.88 3.32
CA GLU A 150 5.49 -6.39 2.74
C GLU A 150 5.27 -6.90 1.31
N GLY A 151 6.30 -6.78 0.48
CA GLY A 151 6.21 -7.07 -0.96
C GLY A 151 5.55 -5.96 -1.79
N LEU A 152 4.96 -4.94 -1.15
CA LEU A 152 4.42 -3.77 -1.86
C LEU A 152 5.46 -2.67 -2.06
N THR A 153 5.24 -1.86 -3.10
CA THR A 153 6.02 -0.64 -3.32
C THR A 153 5.72 0.41 -2.24
N GLU A 154 6.66 1.31 -1.96
CA GLU A 154 6.45 2.39 -0.98
C GLU A 154 5.24 3.27 -1.29
N PHE A 155 4.95 3.47 -2.59
CA PHE A 155 3.76 4.21 -3.00
C PHE A 155 2.46 3.44 -2.66
N GLU A 156 2.41 2.14 -2.93
CA GLU A 156 1.25 1.31 -2.58
C GLU A 156 1.03 1.27 -1.07
N LYS A 157 2.10 1.08 -0.28
CA LYS A 157 2.04 1.10 1.19
C LYS A 157 1.41 2.40 1.70
N THR A 158 1.97 3.53 1.28
CA THR A 158 1.49 4.86 1.65
C THR A 158 0.01 5.05 1.29
N VAL A 159 -0.40 4.61 0.09
CA VAL A 159 -1.79 4.71 -0.37
C VAL A 159 -2.74 3.86 0.48
N LEU A 160 -2.39 2.61 0.78
CA LEU A 160 -3.22 1.70 1.56
C LEU A 160 -3.30 2.12 3.04
N GLU A 161 -2.21 2.62 3.62
CA GLU A 161 -2.20 3.16 4.98
C GLU A 161 -3.10 4.40 5.13
N HIS A 162 -3.10 5.31 4.14
CA HIS A 162 -4.03 6.43 4.14
C HIS A 162 -5.47 6.00 3.87
N LEU A 163 -5.69 4.98 3.03
CA LEU A 163 -7.00 4.38 2.78
C LEU A 163 -7.61 3.80 4.07
N ALA A 164 -6.81 3.10 4.89
CA ALA A 164 -7.24 2.51 6.16
C ALA A 164 -7.82 3.53 7.14
N ARG A 165 -7.44 4.81 7.02
CA ARG A 165 -7.91 5.90 7.90
C ARG A 165 -9.32 6.38 7.57
N ILE A 166 -9.90 5.98 6.43
CA ILE A 166 -11.28 6.34 6.09
C ILE A 166 -12.22 5.53 7.01
N PRO A 167 -13.02 6.17 7.88
CA PRO A 167 -13.85 5.43 8.85
C PRO A 167 -14.95 4.61 8.17
N THR A 168 -15.38 3.54 8.84
CA THR A 168 -16.59 2.78 8.48
C THR A 168 -17.80 3.71 8.37
N GLY A 169 -18.52 3.63 7.26
CA GLY A 169 -19.69 4.45 6.95
C GLY A 169 -19.34 5.80 6.31
N GLU A 170 -18.08 6.03 5.97
CA GLU A 170 -17.64 7.20 5.22
C GLU A 170 -17.00 6.81 3.89
N VAL A 171 -17.16 7.66 2.87
CA VAL A 171 -16.49 7.52 1.57
C VAL A 171 -15.68 8.76 1.23
N ARG A 172 -14.67 8.60 0.39
CA ARG A 172 -13.86 9.70 -0.15
C ARG A 172 -13.63 9.55 -1.64
N PRO A 173 -13.44 10.65 -2.39
CA PRO A 173 -13.10 10.54 -3.79
C PRO A 173 -11.66 10.06 -3.97
N TYR A 174 -11.35 9.41 -5.10
CA TYR A 174 -9.96 9.04 -5.44
C TYR A 174 -8.99 10.24 -5.41
N ALA A 175 -9.48 11.41 -5.84
CA ALA A 175 -8.73 12.67 -5.80
C ALA A 175 -8.35 13.08 -4.36
N TRP A 176 -9.21 12.76 -3.38
CA TRP A 176 -8.91 13.01 -1.98
C TRP A 176 -7.73 12.16 -1.52
N LEU A 177 -7.74 10.85 -1.82
CA LEU A 177 -6.64 9.98 -1.40
C LEU A 177 -5.31 10.37 -2.08
N ALA A 178 -5.34 10.73 -3.37
CA ALA A 178 -4.17 11.21 -4.09
C ALA A 178 -3.55 12.48 -3.43
N ARG A 179 -4.38 13.40 -2.94
CA ARG A 179 -3.91 14.58 -2.20
C ARG A 179 -3.35 14.20 -0.84
N GLU A 180 -4.02 13.30 -0.12
CA GLU A 180 -3.62 12.86 1.21
C GLU A 180 -2.25 12.18 1.24
N VAL A 181 -1.89 11.46 0.17
CA VAL A 181 -0.55 10.86 0.01
C VAL A 181 0.49 11.84 -0.56
N GLY A 182 0.17 13.13 -0.64
CA GLY A 182 1.07 14.18 -1.14
C GLY A 182 1.30 14.15 -2.67
N ARG A 183 0.48 13.41 -3.43
CA ARG A 183 0.60 13.29 -4.89
C ARG A 183 -0.73 13.61 -5.61
N PRO A 184 -1.21 14.87 -5.62
CA PRO A 184 -2.53 15.23 -6.14
C PRO A 184 -2.81 14.80 -7.59
N LYS A 185 -1.76 14.72 -8.42
CA LYS A 185 -1.87 14.30 -9.84
C LYS A 185 -1.93 12.78 -10.03
N ALA A 186 -1.74 11.97 -8.98
CA ALA A 186 -1.62 10.52 -9.04
C ALA A 186 -2.96 9.76 -8.95
N ILE A 187 -4.09 10.39 -9.33
CA ILE A 187 -5.44 9.81 -9.20
C ILE A 187 -5.54 8.44 -9.90
N ARG A 188 -5.02 8.34 -11.13
CA ARG A 188 -5.03 7.08 -11.89
C ARG A 188 -4.18 6.00 -11.22
N ALA A 189 -3.00 6.38 -10.71
CA ALA A 189 -2.12 5.45 -10.01
C ALA A 189 -2.77 4.93 -8.71
N VAL A 190 -3.45 5.80 -7.95
CA VAL A 190 -4.27 5.37 -6.80
C VAL A 190 -5.35 4.37 -7.22
N GLY A 191 -6.02 4.62 -8.35
CA GLY A 191 -6.97 3.66 -8.94
C GLY A 191 -6.36 2.28 -9.21
N THR A 192 -5.14 2.25 -9.77
CA THR A 192 -4.38 1.01 -9.97
C THR A 192 -4.05 0.30 -8.65
N VAL A 193 -3.65 1.04 -7.61
CA VAL A 193 -3.43 0.45 -6.27
C VAL A 193 -4.72 -0.18 -5.72
N MET A 194 -5.87 0.48 -5.88
CA MET A 194 -7.14 -0.09 -5.43
C MET A 194 -7.52 -1.37 -6.17
N ALA A 195 -7.28 -1.43 -7.48
CA ALA A 195 -7.55 -2.60 -8.30
C ALA A 195 -6.63 -3.79 -7.97
N ARG A 196 -5.43 -3.51 -7.42
CA ARG A 196 -4.43 -4.51 -7.00
C ARG A 196 -4.25 -4.57 -5.49
N ASN A 197 -5.24 -4.15 -4.72
CA ASN A 197 -5.20 -4.20 -3.26
C ASN A 197 -5.13 -5.67 -2.81
N PRO A 198 -4.03 -6.12 -2.18
CA PRO A 198 -3.90 -7.52 -1.77
C PRO A 198 -4.78 -7.85 -0.57
N VAL A 199 -5.18 -6.88 0.24
CA VAL A 199 -5.94 -7.05 1.48
C VAL A 199 -7.26 -6.26 1.45
N PRO A 200 -8.18 -6.55 0.51
CA PRO A 200 -9.50 -5.94 0.47
C PRO A 200 -10.24 -6.13 1.80
N PHE A 201 -11.29 -5.31 2.02
CA PHE A 201 -12.10 -5.23 3.25
C PHE A 201 -11.33 -4.66 4.46
N LEU A 202 -10.14 -5.18 4.76
CA LEU A 202 -9.24 -4.66 5.80
C LEU A 202 -8.55 -3.36 5.36
N MET A 203 -8.09 -3.30 4.11
CA MET A 203 -7.78 -2.05 3.41
C MET A 203 -9.01 -1.70 2.56
N PRO A 204 -9.88 -0.77 3.02
CA PRO A 204 -11.26 -0.69 2.56
C PRO A 204 -11.39 0.07 1.23
N CYS A 205 -10.90 -0.51 0.14
CA CYS A 205 -10.90 0.14 -1.18
C CYS A 205 -12.32 0.40 -1.74
N HIS A 206 -13.33 -0.28 -1.21
CA HIS A 206 -14.75 0.00 -1.49
C HIS A 206 -15.19 1.39 -0.98
N ARG A 207 -14.49 1.99 -0.01
CA ARG A 207 -14.78 3.34 0.50
C ARG A 207 -14.31 4.47 -0.42
N LEU A 208 -13.60 4.18 -1.52
CA LEU A 208 -13.29 5.18 -2.54
C LEU A 208 -14.35 5.23 -3.63
N VAL A 209 -14.79 6.44 -3.97
CA VAL A 209 -15.81 6.69 -5.01
C VAL A 209 -15.32 7.71 -6.03
N PRO A 210 -15.93 7.79 -7.23
CA PRO A 210 -15.66 8.89 -8.15
C PRO A 210 -16.02 10.25 -7.53
N SER A 211 -15.30 11.32 -7.89
CA SER A 211 -15.67 12.69 -7.48
C SER A 211 -17.04 13.11 -8.02
N THR A 212 -17.49 12.49 -9.11
CA THR A 212 -18.83 12.66 -9.69
C THR A 212 -19.92 11.88 -8.95
N GLY A 213 -19.59 11.19 -7.86
CA GLY A 213 -20.52 10.41 -7.04
C GLY A 213 -20.88 9.04 -7.64
N GLY A 214 -21.75 8.32 -6.91
CA GLY A 214 -22.10 6.94 -7.20
C GLY A 214 -20.97 5.94 -6.91
N VAL A 215 -21.13 4.71 -7.38
CA VAL A 215 -20.11 3.65 -7.29
C VAL A 215 -19.41 3.52 -8.63
N GLY A 216 -18.08 3.71 -8.62
CA GLY A 216 -17.23 3.42 -9.77
C GLY A 216 -16.89 1.92 -9.84
N ASN A 217 -16.01 1.55 -10.77
CA ASN A 217 -15.56 0.17 -10.91
C ASN A 217 -14.92 -0.35 -9.62
N TYR A 218 -15.16 -1.63 -9.33
CA TYR A 218 -14.60 -2.36 -8.21
C TYR A 218 -14.11 -3.72 -8.70
N TYR A 219 -13.00 -4.20 -8.12
CA TYR A 219 -12.36 -5.43 -8.58
C TYR A 219 -13.32 -6.63 -8.56
N TYR A 220 -14.09 -6.78 -7.48
CA TYR A 220 -15.12 -7.82 -7.34
C TYR A 220 -16.51 -7.40 -7.83
N GLY A 221 -16.56 -6.37 -8.69
CA GLY A 221 -17.80 -5.89 -9.29
C GLY A 221 -18.57 -4.85 -8.45
N PRO A 222 -19.42 -4.03 -9.10
CA PRO A 222 -20.12 -2.92 -8.46
C PRO A 222 -21.14 -3.35 -7.41
N GLU A 223 -21.80 -4.50 -7.56
CA GLU A 223 -22.82 -4.98 -6.62
C GLU A 223 -22.22 -5.38 -5.26
N MET A 224 -21.04 -6.00 -5.24
CA MET A 224 -20.32 -6.27 -3.98
C MET A 224 -19.96 -4.94 -3.28
N LYS A 225 -19.50 -3.95 -4.03
CA LYS A 225 -19.18 -2.63 -3.48
C LYS A 225 -20.41 -1.94 -2.88
N TRP A 226 -21.56 -2.04 -3.53
CA TRP A 226 -22.83 -1.56 -2.95
C TRP A 226 -23.15 -2.26 -1.65
N THR A 227 -23.13 -3.60 -1.66
CA THR A 227 -23.43 -4.42 -0.47
C THR A 227 -22.53 -4.04 0.71
N LEU A 228 -21.23 -3.84 0.49
CA LEU A 228 -20.29 -3.40 1.52
C LEU A 228 -20.64 -2.01 2.06
N LEU A 229 -20.92 -1.04 1.19
CA LEU A 229 -21.28 0.32 1.60
C LEU A 229 -22.59 0.37 2.38
N GLU A 230 -23.59 -0.42 1.97
CA GLU A 230 -24.88 -0.54 2.66
C GLU A 230 -24.72 -1.15 4.06
N ARG A 231 -23.90 -2.20 4.20
CA ARG A 231 -23.54 -2.78 5.50
C ARG A 231 -22.88 -1.78 6.44
N GLU A 232 -22.12 -0.83 5.89
CA GLU A 232 -21.53 0.27 6.65
C GLU A 232 -22.49 1.44 6.92
N GLY A 233 -23.76 1.34 6.50
CA GLY A 233 -24.78 2.37 6.68
C GLY A 233 -24.66 3.52 5.67
N ILE A 234 -24.31 3.22 4.42
CA ILE A 234 -24.42 4.14 3.28
C ILE A 234 -25.40 3.52 2.26
N PRO A 235 -26.67 3.94 2.29
CA PRO A 235 -27.67 3.44 1.34
C PRO A 235 -27.31 3.76 -0.11
N ARG A 236 -27.64 2.85 -1.04
CA ARG A 236 -27.39 3.02 -2.47
C ARG A 236 -28.09 4.27 -3.03
N GLU A 237 -29.30 4.51 -2.57
CA GLU A 237 -30.12 5.67 -2.93
C GLU A 237 -29.45 6.99 -2.56
N ASP A 238 -28.72 7.08 -1.43
CA ASP A 238 -28.07 8.32 -1.02
C ASP A 238 -27.00 8.76 -2.04
N LEU A 239 -26.10 7.83 -2.39
CA LEU A 239 -25.04 8.09 -3.36
C LEU A 239 -25.57 8.32 -4.77
N ALA A 240 -26.65 7.64 -5.16
CA ALA A 240 -27.33 7.86 -6.43
C ALA A 240 -28.01 9.24 -6.48
N ASN A 241 -28.74 9.61 -5.42
CA ASN A 241 -29.47 10.86 -5.31
C ASN A 241 -28.52 12.06 -5.28
N TRP A 242 -27.41 12.00 -4.54
CA TRP A 242 -26.39 13.05 -4.56
C TRP A 242 -25.76 13.19 -5.95
N LYS A 243 -25.48 12.07 -6.64
CA LYS A 243 -24.97 12.11 -8.00
C LYS A 243 -25.95 12.78 -8.96
N GLN A 244 -27.23 12.40 -8.93
CA GLN A 244 -28.26 12.94 -9.81
C GLN A 244 -28.47 14.44 -9.59
N ARG A 245 -28.46 14.88 -8.33
CA ARG A 245 -28.65 16.29 -7.95
C ARG A 245 -27.37 17.12 -8.03
N GLY A 246 -26.22 16.53 -8.39
CA GLY A 246 -24.94 17.21 -8.44
C GLY A 246 -24.34 17.58 -7.08
N VAL A 247 -24.86 17.03 -5.98
CA VAL A 247 -24.40 17.33 -4.62
C VAL A 247 -23.07 16.63 -4.34
N ARG A 248 -22.06 17.40 -3.95
CA ARG A 248 -20.71 16.93 -3.60
C ARG A 248 -20.32 17.21 -2.18
N PHE A 249 -20.90 18.25 -1.59
CA PHE A 249 -20.64 18.65 -0.23
C PHE A 249 -21.92 19.03 0.49
N ILE A 250 -21.89 18.87 1.81
CA ILE A 250 -22.96 19.25 2.71
C ILE A 250 -22.45 20.32 3.67
N GLY A 251 -23.13 21.46 3.70
CA GLY A 251 -22.90 22.58 4.61
C GLY A 251 -23.81 22.56 5.83
N SER A 252 -23.34 23.17 6.91
CA SER A 252 -24.12 23.44 8.12
C SER A 252 -24.26 24.95 8.34
N ARG A 253 -25.49 25.47 8.22
CA ARG A 253 -25.80 26.89 8.45
C ARG A 253 -25.40 27.39 9.85
N THR A 254 -25.44 26.51 10.84
CA THR A 254 -25.16 26.87 12.24
C THR A 254 -23.68 26.93 12.56
N THR A 255 -22.85 26.15 11.86
CA THR A 255 -21.41 26.06 12.15
C THR A 255 -20.53 26.75 11.10
N GLY A 256 -21.08 27.01 9.90
CA GLY A 256 -20.32 27.53 8.76
C GLY A 256 -19.28 26.52 8.23
N ILE A 257 -19.51 25.22 8.42
CA ILE A 257 -18.61 24.15 7.97
C ILE A 257 -19.25 23.38 6.81
N TYR A 258 -18.46 23.04 5.79
CA TYR A 258 -18.86 22.10 4.75
C TYR A 258 -18.03 20.80 4.78
N CYS A 259 -18.67 19.70 4.41
CA CYS A 259 -18.16 18.33 4.56
C CYS A 259 -18.44 17.49 3.30
N TYR A 260 -17.78 16.33 3.16
CA TYR A 260 -18.32 15.28 2.31
C TYR A 260 -19.65 14.75 2.88
N PRO A 261 -20.61 14.30 2.04
CA PRO A 261 -21.95 13.96 2.47
C PRO A 261 -22.02 12.82 3.51
N THR A 262 -21.09 11.86 3.43
CA THR A 262 -21.03 10.74 4.36
C THR A 262 -20.23 11.03 5.63
N CYS A 263 -19.61 12.21 5.76
CA CYS A 263 -18.86 12.59 6.96
C CYS A 263 -19.72 12.51 8.22
N ARG A 264 -19.16 12.02 9.32
CA ARG A 264 -19.83 12.00 10.63
C ARG A 264 -20.43 13.36 11.06
N ASP A 265 -19.79 14.47 10.71
CA ASP A 265 -20.30 15.80 11.05
C ASP A 265 -21.47 16.19 10.15
N ALA A 266 -21.39 15.90 8.84
CA ALA A 266 -22.47 16.13 7.89
C ALA A 266 -23.75 15.36 8.28
N ARG A 267 -23.59 14.10 8.71
CA ARG A 267 -24.70 13.24 9.15
C ARG A 267 -25.44 13.79 10.37
N ARG A 268 -24.77 14.60 11.21
CA ARG A 268 -25.37 15.23 12.41
C ARG A 268 -26.07 16.55 12.12
N VAL A 269 -25.90 17.12 10.92
CA VAL A 269 -26.57 18.36 10.54
C VAL A 269 -28.06 18.09 10.35
N GLN A 270 -28.88 18.77 11.16
CA GLN A 270 -30.33 18.68 11.07
C GLN A 270 -30.82 19.20 9.70
N PRO A 271 -31.87 18.61 9.10
CA PRO A 271 -32.29 18.92 7.74
C PRO A 271 -32.51 20.42 7.45
N GLN A 272 -33.09 21.17 8.38
CA GLN A 272 -33.37 22.61 8.21
C GLN A 272 -32.11 23.49 8.19
N HIS A 273 -30.99 23.00 8.74
CA HIS A 273 -29.70 23.68 8.75
C HIS A 273 -28.74 23.15 7.68
N ARG A 274 -29.18 22.17 6.89
CA ARG A 274 -28.39 21.53 5.85
C ARG A 274 -28.39 22.38 4.58
N LEU A 275 -27.21 22.56 4.00
CA LEU A 275 -27.02 23.11 2.66
C LEU A 275 -26.30 22.08 1.80
N GLU A 276 -26.53 22.14 0.50
CA GLU A 276 -25.92 21.25 -0.48
C GLU A 276 -25.09 22.12 -1.43
N PHE A 277 -23.87 21.68 -1.73
CA PHE A 277 -22.98 22.35 -2.67
C PHE A 277 -22.48 21.38 -3.72
N SER A 278 -22.30 21.88 -4.93
CA SER A 278 -21.84 21.12 -6.11
C SER A 278 -20.32 21.16 -6.27
N CYS A 279 -19.65 22.20 -5.79
CA CYS A 279 -18.20 22.32 -5.77
C CYS A 279 -17.71 23.04 -4.51
N THR A 280 -16.39 23.12 -4.32
CA THR A 280 -15.81 23.76 -3.14
C THR A 280 -15.82 25.28 -3.21
N GLU A 281 -15.71 25.84 -4.42
CA GLU A 281 -15.78 27.27 -4.69
C GLU A 281 -17.11 27.84 -4.19
N GLU A 282 -18.23 27.18 -4.55
CA GLU A 282 -19.58 27.54 -4.10
C GLU A 282 -19.69 27.62 -2.56
N ALA A 283 -19.09 26.66 -1.86
CA ALA A 283 -19.11 26.64 -0.40
C ALA A 283 -18.23 27.76 0.19
N VAL A 284 -17.04 27.98 -0.36
CA VAL A 284 -16.08 28.98 0.13
C VAL A 284 -16.58 30.40 -0.12
N ASP A 285 -17.11 30.69 -1.31
CA ASP A 285 -17.71 31.99 -1.65
C ASP A 285 -18.94 32.28 -0.78
N GLY A 286 -19.65 31.24 -0.36
CA GLY A 286 -20.72 31.31 0.63
C GLY A 286 -20.26 31.50 2.09
N GLY A 287 -18.95 31.61 2.35
CA GLY A 287 -18.38 31.79 3.68
C GLY A 287 -18.18 30.52 4.50
N TYR A 288 -18.28 29.33 3.89
CA TYR A 288 -18.12 28.05 4.57
C TYR A 288 -16.67 27.59 4.58
N ARG A 289 -16.24 27.02 5.70
CA ARG A 289 -14.88 26.51 5.90
C ARG A 289 -14.84 24.98 5.76
N PRO A 290 -13.76 24.40 5.23
CA PRO A 290 -13.65 22.96 5.08
C PRO A 290 -13.60 22.27 6.45
N CYS A 291 -14.32 21.16 6.58
CA CYS A 291 -14.30 20.33 7.77
C CYS A 291 -12.92 19.73 8.04
N LYS A 292 -12.46 19.82 9.29
CA LYS A 292 -11.17 19.25 9.74
C LYS A 292 -11.18 17.72 9.86
N HIS A 293 -12.36 17.09 10.00
CA HIS A 293 -12.46 15.64 10.07
C HIS A 293 -12.42 14.98 8.70
N CYS A 294 -13.33 15.39 7.79
CA CYS A 294 -13.35 14.79 6.44
C CYS A 294 -12.39 15.42 5.45
N ARG A 295 -11.86 16.61 5.75
CA ARG A 295 -10.85 17.34 4.97
C ARG A 295 -11.23 17.36 3.48
N PRO A 296 -12.39 17.96 3.13
CA PRO A 296 -12.79 18.04 1.73
C PRO A 296 -11.72 18.75 0.91
N LEU A 297 -11.60 18.38 -0.36
CA LEU A 297 -10.64 18.95 -1.32
C LEU A 297 -10.89 20.46 -1.49
N SER A 298 -10.34 21.31 -0.62
CA SER A 298 -10.43 22.75 -0.79
C SER A 298 -9.56 23.19 -1.97
N VAL A 299 -10.00 24.22 -2.68
CA VAL A 299 -9.15 24.96 -3.62
C VAL A 299 -7.88 25.44 -2.91
#